data_AF-A0A5C5XEA3-F1
#
_entry.id   AF-A0A5C5XEA3-F1
#
_cell.length_a   1.000
_cell.length_b   1.000
_cell.length_c   1.000
_cell.angle_alpha   90.00
_cell.angle_beta   90.00
_cell.angle_gamma   90.00
#
_symmetry.space_group_name_H-M   'P 1'
#
loop_
_entity.id
_entity.type
_entity.pdbx_description
1 polymer ?
#
loop_
_entity_poly.entity_id
_entity_poly.type
_entity_poly.pdbx_seq_one_letter_code
_entity_poly.pdbx_strand_id
1 'polypeptide(L)'
;MMRWWRVVLPSTQYVVLFLLALLSLEAFAIYDQFMNNWRNPVVEIHYARDVLLVICAFGYGIYRASAFNPFLRNEYRDWLMTTPWRYGKPLPLGPLRLIPQDVLIVLFLMLLGFYRPPELQFILRIPFAFLFAYTLSSIFSFVIARHWFIMYVLAFGLTVTPLLLFLPFGYAEMVIILLYAVVWLGYRKILIDLPVQAETFTTNFNYSFIMDAETEARYTNKLGTPFDQLRPDLPPWQLPRWHGVMFSLLIGSIYYSGLSVFSLASGQPGVMDDLAFRNYPMMCMMIFVAFGMYLIDMTRNHLPPLSLMGRVRSGRLLIPSYDRVYSPALGILTVVSLTSEQWWNRGPSFAVTSTVCLVVCAMCLLVFTPNLVEWQFTSSCRIGMGALGRQSAFQAQQQKKNDQQLASSG
;
A
#
# COMPACT_ATOMS: atom_id res chain seq x y z
N MET A 1 2.55 34.06 -19.32
CA MET A 1 3.69 33.30 -18.74
C MET A 1 3.74 33.28 -17.21
N MET A 2 3.39 34.34 -16.47
CA MET A 2 3.48 34.34 -14.99
C MET A 2 2.52 33.40 -14.24
N ARG A 3 1.42 32.93 -14.86
CA ARG A 3 0.48 32.01 -14.19
C ARG A 3 1.12 30.68 -13.79
N TRP A 4 2.17 30.23 -14.49
CA TRP A 4 2.83 28.95 -14.19
C TRP A 4 3.65 28.97 -12.89
N TRP A 5 4.14 30.14 -12.45
CA TRP A 5 4.98 30.24 -11.24
C TRP A 5 4.20 30.03 -9.94
N ARG A 6 2.90 30.31 -9.91
CA ARG A 6 2.08 30.12 -8.70
C ARG A 6 1.54 28.72 -8.52
N VAL A 7 1.76 27.82 -9.48
CA VAL A 7 1.02 26.55 -9.51
C VAL A 7 1.70 25.46 -8.68
N VAL A 8 3.03 25.46 -8.57
CA VAL A 8 3.77 24.28 -8.06
C VAL A 8 4.19 24.38 -6.58
N LEU A 9 4.11 25.56 -5.99
CA LEU A 9 4.39 25.72 -4.56
C LEU A 9 3.21 25.22 -3.70
N PRO A 10 3.47 24.68 -2.50
CA PRO A 10 2.45 24.49 -1.47
C PRO A 10 1.71 25.79 -1.18
N SER A 11 0.58 25.69 -0.47
CA SER A 11 -0.12 26.89 0.00
C SER A 11 0.87 27.82 0.73
N THR A 12 0.71 29.13 0.53
CA THR A 12 1.64 30.13 1.07
C THR A 12 1.81 30.00 2.59
N GLN A 13 0.78 29.52 3.29
CA GLN A 13 0.81 29.26 4.73
C GLN A 13 1.88 28.22 5.12
N TYR A 14 1.97 27.10 4.40
CA TYR A 14 2.99 26.08 4.69
C TYR A 14 4.41 26.57 4.38
N VAL A 15 4.56 27.33 3.29
CA VAL A 15 5.86 27.92 2.94
C VAL A 15 6.31 28.93 4.00
N VAL A 16 5.40 29.80 4.46
CA VAL A 16 5.68 30.77 5.53
C VAL A 16 6.02 30.06 6.84
N LEU A 17 5.25 29.04 7.22
CA LEU A 17 5.52 28.25 8.43
C LEU A 17 6.90 27.60 8.38
N PHE A 18 7.27 27.03 7.24
CA PHE A 18 8.59 26.44 7.03
C PHE A 18 9.71 27.48 7.16
N LEU A 19 9.57 28.63 6.49
CA LEU A 19 10.58 29.68 6.56
C LEU A 19 10.72 30.22 7.98
N LEU A 20 9.62 30.39 8.73
CA LEU A 20 9.66 30.78 10.13
C LEU A 20 10.36 29.73 11.00
N ALA A 21 10.07 28.44 10.80
CA ALA A 21 10.74 27.36 11.51
C ALA A 21 12.26 27.35 11.21
N LEU A 22 12.65 27.48 9.94
CA LEU A 22 14.05 27.54 9.55
C LEU A 22 14.75 28.77 10.15
N LEU A 23 14.16 29.96 10.03
CA LEU A 23 14.69 31.19 10.61
C LEU A 23 14.82 31.10 12.13
N SER A 24 13.87 30.44 12.80
CA SER A 24 13.94 30.23 14.26
C SER A 24 15.11 29.33 14.66
N LEU A 25 15.38 28.25 13.91
CA LEU A 25 16.53 27.37 14.14
C LEU A 25 17.85 28.09 13.86
N GLU A 26 17.93 28.89 12.80
CA GLU A 26 19.12 29.69 12.49
C GLU A 26 19.37 30.78 13.54
N ALA A 27 18.33 31.50 13.96
CA ALA A 27 18.45 32.51 15.02
C ALA A 27 18.92 31.87 16.33
N PHE A 28 18.39 30.70 16.67
CA PHE A 28 18.81 29.95 17.85
C PHE A 28 20.27 29.46 17.74
N ALA A 29 20.67 28.94 16.59
CA ALA A 29 22.05 28.51 16.33
C ALA A 29 23.05 29.68 16.43
N ILE A 30 22.71 30.85 15.88
CA ILE A 30 23.53 32.06 15.95
C ILE A 30 23.61 32.55 17.41
N TYR A 31 22.49 32.56 18.13
CA TYR A 31 22.45 32.95 19.53
C TYR A 31 23.33 32.02 20.40
N ASP A 32 23.24 30.71 20.19
CA ASP A 32 24.07 29.73 20.90
C ASP A 32 25.56 29.92 20.60
N GLN A 33 25.94 30.11 19.33
CA GLN A 33 27.33 30.40 18.94
C GLN A 33 27.86 31.67 19.62
N PHE A 34 27.03 32.71 19.70
CA PHE A 34 27.37 33.96 20.35
C PHE A 34 27.56 33.75 21.87
N MET A 35 26.64 33.06 22.54
CA MET A 35 26.69 32.83 23.99
C MET A 35 27.83 31.90 24.40
N ASN A 36 28.16 30.89 23.59
CA ASN A 36 29.24 29.94 23.84
C ASN A 36 30.61 30.44 23.35
N ASN A 37 30.73 31.75 23.14
CA ASN A 37 31.96 32.45 22.81
C ASN A 37 32.71 31.83 21.62
N TRP A 38 31.96 31.30 20.65
CA TRP A 38 32.46 30.63 19.44
C TRP A 38 33.39 29.43 19.66
N ARG A 39 33.59 28.98 20.92
CA ARG A 39 34.59 27.95 21.23
C ARG A 39 34.09 26.53 20.98
N ASN A 40 32.79 26.28 21.13
CA ASN A 40 32.19 24.97 20.89
C ASN A 40 30.79 25.16 20.28
N PRO A 41 30.63 25.12 18.94
CA PRO A 41 29.28 25.10 18.37
C PRO A 41 28.57 23.82 18.82
N VAL A 42 27.41 23.96 19.46
CA VAL A 42 26.61 22.81 19.89
C VAL A 42 26.18 22.02 18.64
N VAL A 43 26.80 20.85 18.45
CA VAL A 43 26.59 20.00 17.26
C VAL A 43 25.11 19.61 17.11
N GLU A 44 24.36 19.55 18.22
CA GLU A 44 22.96 19.14 18.30
C GLU A 44 21.99 20.03 17.51
N ILE A 45 22.17 21.35 17.52
CA ILE A 45 21.24 22.28 16.84
C ILE A 45 21.31 22.09 15.31
N HIS A 46 22.49 21.74 14.80
CA HIS A 46 22.70 21.54 13.36
C HIS A 46 22.01 20.27 12.87
N TYR A 47 22.01 19.19 13.65
CA TYR A 47 21.24 17.99 13.32
C TYR A 47 19.74 18.29 13.22
N ALA A 48 19.19 19.12 14.10
CA ALA A 48 17.77 19.49 14.05
C ALA A 48 17.41 20.25 12.75
N ARG A 49 18.25 21.20 12.35
CA ARG A 49 18.12 21.92 11.08
C ARG A 49 18.20 20.99 9.88
N ASP A 50 19.19 20.13 9.85
CA ASP A 50 19.42 19.15 8.80
C ASP A 50 18.20 18.21 8.67
N VAL A 51 17.74 17.64 9.77
CA VAL A 51 16.51 16.84 9.81
C VAL A 51 15.31 17.63 9.29
N LEU A 52 15.17 18.91 9.66
CA LEU A 52 14.11 19.78 9.14
C LEU A 52 14.18 19.91 7.61
N LEU A 53 15.36 20.15 7.03
CA LEU A 53 15.54 20.24 5.57
C LEU A 53 15.13 18.95 4.86
N VAL A 54 15.49 17.79 5.41
CA VAL A 54 15.11 16.46 4.87
C VAL A 54 13.60 16.24 4.98
N ILE A 55 12.99 16.55 6.13
CA ILE A 55 11.53 16.47 6.32
C ILE A 55 10.81 17.37 5.32
N CYS A 56 11.34 18.57 5.05
CA CYS A 56 10.73 19.50 4.11
C CYS A 56 10.85 19.03 2.66
N ALA A 57 12.01 18.48 2.28
CA ALA A 57 12.18 17.84 0.97
C ALA A 57 11.22 16.65 0.79
N PHE A 58 11.08 15.81 1.83
CA PHE A 58 10.15 14.68 1.86
C PHE A 58 8.69 15.15 1.73
N GLY A 59 8.26 16.11 2.56
CA GLY A 59 6.92 16.68 2.52
C GLY A 59 6.60 17.34 1.17
N TYR A 60 7.58 18.04 0.58
CA TYR A 60 7.45 18.62 -0.76
C TYR A 60 7.27 17.54 -1.84
N GLY A 61 8.00 16.42 -1.74
CA GLY A 61 7.81 15.26 -2.64
C GLY A 61 6.40 14.67 -2.58
N ILE A 62 5.84 14.52 -1.37
CA ILE A 62 4.45 14.06 -1.18
C ILE A 62 3.46 15.05 -1.78
N TYR A 63 3.59 16.34 -1.44
CA TYR A 63 2.73 17.40 -1.98
C TYR A 63 2.77 17.40 -3.51
N ARG A 64 3.97 17.32 -4.10
CA ARG A 64 4.15 17.36 -5.55
C ARG A 64 3.55 16.16 -6.27
N ALA A 65 3.61 14.97 -5.69
CA ALA A 65 3.00 13.77 -6.26
C ALA A 65 1.48 13.74 -6.10
N SER A 66 0.93 14.39 -5.07
CA SER A 66 -0.51 14.34 -4.75
C SER A 66 -1.33 15.49 -5.33
N ALA A 67 -0.84 16.74 -5.23
CA ALA A 67 -1.60 17.94 -5.57
C ALA A 67 -2.01 18.03 -7.05
N PHE A 68 -1.21 17.43 -7.94
CA PHE A 68 -1.38 17.47 -9.39
C PHE A 68 -1.99 16.20 -9.97
N ASN A 69 -2.23 15.20 -9.13
CA ASN A 69 -2.61 13.87 -9.57
C ASN A 69 -4.12 13.70 -9.65
N PRO A 70 -4.68 13.41 -10.84
CA PRO A 70 -6.11 13.23 -10.98
C PRO A 70 -6.64 12.03 -10.17
N PHE A 71 -5.84 10.98 -9.98
CA PHE A 71 -6.28 9.80 -9.23
C PHE A 71 -6.37 10.03 -7.73
N LEU A 72 -5.65 11.03 -7.22
CA LEU A 72 -5.71 11.44 -5.81
C LEU A 72 -6.69 12.60 -5.57
N ARG A 73 -7.21 13.22 -6.64
CA ARG A 73 -8.15 14.34 -6.59
C ARG A 73 -9.37 14.06 -7.45
N ASN A 74 -10.41 13.52 -6.82
CA ASN A 74 -11.66 13.14 -7.50
C ASN A 74 -12.23 14.28 -8.34
N GLU A 75 -12.36 15.50 -7.80
CA GLU A 75 -12.86 16.66 -8.55
C GLU A 75 -12.05 16.97 -9.82
N TYR A 76 -10.73 16.83 -9.74
CA TYR A 76 -9.86 17.09 -10.88
C TYR A 76 -9.98 15.99 -11.93
N ARG A 77 -10.10 14.73 -11.51
CA ARG A 77 -10.41 13.63 -12.41
C ARG A 77 -11.76 13.86 -13.09
N ASP A 78 -12.80 14.17 -12.34
CA ASP A 78 -14.16 14.37 -12.87
C ASP A 78 -14.20 15.53 -13.86
N TRP A 79 -13.44 16.61 -13.60
CA TRP A 79 -13.22 17.69 -14.55
C TRP A 79 -12.50 17.21 -15.83
N LEU A 80 -11.46 16.38 -15.71
CA LEU A 80 -10.77 15.82 -16.88
C LEU A 80 -11.68 14.91 -17.71
N MET A 81 -12.58 14.16 -17.06
CA MET A 81 -13.53 13.28 -17.74
C MET A 81 -14.65 14.04 -18.46
N THR A 82 -15.03 15.22 -17.96
CA THR A 82 -16.12 16.04 -18.53
C THR A 82 -15.67 17.04 -19.59
N THR A 83 -14.35 17.24 -19.73
CA THR A 83 -13.79 18.18 -20.71
C THR A 83 -13.22 17.43 -21.92
N PRO A 84 -13.10 18.08 -23.10
CA PRO A 84 -12.50 17.47 -24.28
C PRO A 84 -10.97 17.36 -24.18
N TRP A 85 -10.42 17.23 -22.98
CA TRP A 85 -8.98 17.09 -22.76
C TRP A 85 -8.48 15.78 -23.39
N ARG A 86 -7.30 15.85 -24.01
CA ARG A 86 -6.65 14.68 -24.64
C ARG A 86 -5.18 14.65 -24.26
N TYR A 87 -4.62 13.44 -24.24
CA TYR A 87 -3.18 13.24 -24.04
C TYR A 87 -2.36 14.13 -25.00
N GLY A 88 -1.29 14.74 -24.48
CA GLY A 88 -0.45 15.69 -25.19
C GLY A 88 -0.85 17.16 -25.00
N LYS A 89 -2.06 17.46 -24.50
CA LYS A 89 -2.42 18.81 -24.04
C LYS A 89 -1.89 19.06 -22.62
N PRO A 90 -1.51 20.31 -22.29
CA PRO A 90 -1.07 20.64 -20.94
C PRO A 90 -2.20 20.37 -19.94
N LEU A 91 -1.84 19.82 -18.79
CA LEU A 91 -2.74 19.62 -17.67
C LEU A 91 -3.05 20.98 -17.02
N PRO A 92 -4.32 21.32 -16.73
CA PRO A 92 -4.69 22.63 -16.18
C PRO A 92 -4.05 22.94 -14.84
N LEU A 93 -3.95 21.93 -13.97
CA LEU A 93 -3.27 22.06 -12.69
C LEU A 93 -1.76 22.00 -12.82
N GLY A 94 -1.21 21.65 -13.98
CA GLY A 94 0.23 21.49 -14.17
C GLY A 94 0.64 20.04 -14.41
N PRO A 95 1.88 19.82 -14.89
CA PRO A 95 2.35 18.51 -15.28
C PRO A 95 2.57 17.57 -14.09
N LEU A 96 2.26 16.28 -14.27
CA LEU A 96 2.60 15.24 -13.28
C LEU A 96 4.11 15.06 -13.14
N ARG A 97 4.86 15.11 -14.25
CA ARG A 97 6.32 15.01 -14.24
C ARG A 97 6.97 16.16 -13.46
N LEU A 98 8.16 15.91 -12.92
CA LEU A 98 8.99 16.95 -12.35
C LEU A 98 9.38 17.97 -13.43
N ILE A 99 9.43 19.23 -13.02
CA ILE A 99 9.76 20.39 -13.84
C ILE A 99 10.99 21.11 -13.27
N PRO A 100 11.64 22.02 -14.03
CA PRO A 100 12.80 22.75 -13.54
C PRO A 100 12.57 23.53 -12.23
N GLN A 101 11.33 23.96 -11.95
CA GLN A 101 10.99 24.60 -10.67
C GLN A 101 11.21 23.66 -9.46
N ASP A 102 10.88 22.38 -9.61
CA ASP A 102 11.10 21.39 -8.55
C ASP A 102 12.62 21.27 -8.25
N VAL A 103 13.45 21.29 -9.31
CA VAL A 103 14.92 21.28 -9.20
C VAL A 103 15.43 22.52 -8.48
N LEU A 104 14.90 23.71 -8.79
CA LEU A 104 15.30 24.95 -8.11
C LEU A 104 14.95 24.93 -6.62
N ILE A 105 13.79 24.37 -6.24
CA ILE A 105 13.38 24.26 -4.84
C ILE A 105 14.30 23.29 -4.09
N VAL A 106 14.56 22.12 -4.66
CA VAL A 106 15.48 21.14 -4.05
C VAL A 106 16.90 21.70 -3.99
N LEU A 107 17.38 22.37 -5.04
CA LEU A 107 18.68 23.02 -5.06
C LEU A 107 18.77 24.12 -4.01
N PHE A 108 17.71 24.92 -3.81
CA PHE A 108 17.64 25.91 -2.75
C PHE A 108 17.78 25.26 -1.36
N LEU A 109 17.08 24.14 -1.11
CA LEU A 109 17.24 23.38 0.13
C LEU A 109 18.66 22.83 0.30
N MET A 110 19.28 22.36 -0.79
CA MET A 110 20.69 21.92 -0.78
C MET A 110 21.64 23.08 -0.47
N LEU A 111 21.44 24.25 -1.07
CA LEU A 111 22.24 25.46 -0.83
C LEU A 111 22.15 25.93 0.62
N LEU A 112 20.97 25.82 1.24
CA LEU A 112 20.82 26.04 2.69
C LEU A 112 21.68 25.03 3.47
N GLY A 113 21.69 23.76 3.08
CA GLY A 113 22.57 22.74 3.65
C GLY A 113 24.07 23.05 3.51
N PHE A 114 24.49 23.68 2.40
CA PHE A 114 25.90 24.03 2.12
C PHE A 114 26.49 25.13 3.01
N TYR A 115 25.67 25.87 3.75
CA TYR A 115 26.12 27.03 4.54
C TYR A 115 27.17 26.69 5.63
N ARG A 116 27.35 25.41 5.98
CA ARG A 116 28.38 24.91 6.91
C ARG A 116 29.12 23.76 6.23
N PRO A 117 30.43 23.50 6.49
CA PRO A 117 31.17 22.33 5.97
C PRO A 117 30.38 21.06 6.27
N PRO A 118 29.58 20.58 5.31
CA PRO A 118 28.67 19.49 5.54
C PRO A 118 29.39 18.21 5.19
N GLU A 119 29.03 17.12 5.87
CA GLU A 119 29.28 15.83 5.28
C GLU A 119 28.54 15.80 3.95
N LEU A 120 29.26 15.67 2.83
CA LEU A 120 28.67 15.66 1.49
C LEU A 120 27.50 14.68 1.39
N GLN A 121 27.52 13.59 2.17
CA GLN A 121 26.46 12.61 2.27
C GLN A 121 25.11 13.25 2.67
N PHE A 122 25.13 14.20 3.60
CA PHE A 122 23.92 14.80 4.12
C PHE A 122 23.20 15.65 3.06
N ILE A 123 23.93 16.45 2.29
CA ILE A 123 23.33 17.27 1.23
C ILE A 123 22.67 16.39 0.17
N LEU A 124 23.26 15.24 -0.16
CA LEU A 124 22.68 14.29 -1.12
C LEU A 124 21.41 13.60 -0.59
N ARG A 125 21.19 13.55 0.74
CA ARG A 125 19.94 13.03 1.32
C ARG A 125 18.73 13.91 1.02
N ILE A 126 18.91 15.21 0.76
CA ILE A 126 17.81 16.13 0.43
C ILE A 126 17.12 15.76 -0.89
N PRO A 127 17.82 15.69 -2.06
CA PRO A 127 17.20 15.26 -3.31
C PRO A 127 16.73 13.81 -3.25
N PHE A 128 17.44 12.93 -2.55
CA PHE A 128 17.00 11.55 -2.32
C PHE A 128 15.65 11.49 -1.59
N ALA A 129 15.52 12.20 -0.46
CA ALA A 129 14.28 12.22 0.34
C ALA A 129 13.11 12.78 -0.46
N PHE A 130 13.33 13.83 -1.25
CA PHE A 130 12.33 14.36 -2.18
C PHE A 130 11.86 13.31 -3.21
N LEU A 131 12.80 12.67 -3.92
CA LEU A 131 12.47 11.67 -4.94
C LEU A 131 11.86 10.40 -4.36
N PHE A 132 12.32 9.97 -3.18
CA PHE A 132 11.77 8.84 -2.44
C PHE A 132 10.31 9.10 -2.07
N ALA A 133 10.01 10.26 -1.47
CA ALA A 133 8.66 10.64 -1.08
C ALA A 133 7.71 10.79 -2.27
N TYR A 134 8.21 11.40 -3.36
CA TYR A 134 7.47 11.54 -4.61
C TYR A 134 7.14 10.18 -5.23
N THR A 135 8.10 9.25 -5.25
CA THR A 135 7.92 7.89 -5.77
C THR A 135 6.94 7.09 -4.90
N LEU A 136 7.09 7.15 -3.58
CA LEU A 136 6.19 6.51 -2.62
C LEU A 136 4.74 6.97 -2.80
N SER A 137 4.53 8.28 -2.93
CA SER A 137 3.21 8.86 -3.17
C SER A 137 2.64 8.47 -4.54
N SER A 138 3.51 8.29 -5.53
CA SER A 138 3.12 7.84 -6.87
C SER A 138 2.66 6.38 -6.88
N ILE A 139 3.20 5.50 -6.02
CA ILE A 139 2.72 4.11 -5.86
C ILE A 139 1.22 4.08 -5.55
N PHE A 140 0.74 4.91 -4.62
CA PHE A 140 -0.69 5.00 -4.30
C PHE A 140 -1.53 5.40 -5.52
N SER A 141 -1.00 6.27 -6.37
CA SER A 141 -1.68 6.67 -7.60
C SER A 141 -1.77 5.52 -8.60
N PHE A 142 -0.72 4.69 -8.72
CA PHE A 142 -0.73 3.50 -9.55
C PHE A 142 -1.63 2.39 -9.01
N VAL A 143 -1.79 2.29 -7.69
CA VAL A 143 -2.78 1.40 -7.05
C VAL A 143 -4.20 1.83 -7.45
N ILE A 144 -4.53 3.12 -7.31
CA ILE A 144 -5.87 3.63 -7.67
C ILE A 144 -6.13 3.49 -9.18
N ALA A 145 -5.12 3.76 -10.00
CA ALA A 145 -5.19 3.62 -11.45
C ALA A 145 -5.04 2.17 -11.96
N ARG A 146 -4.90 1.17 -11.06
CA ARG A 146 -4.78 -0.27 -11.38
C ARG A 146 -3.63 -0.65 -12.31
N HIS A 147 -2.55 0.13 -12.33
CA HIS A 147 -1.34 -0.24 -13.05
C HIS A 147 -0.41 -1.06 -12.16
N TRP A 148 -0.86 -2.26 -11.80
CA TRP A 148 -0.24 -3.12 -10.79
C TRP A 148 1.22 -3.49 -11.08
N PHE A 149 1.57 -3.77 -12.33
CA PHE A 149 2.96 -4.08 -12.70
C PHE A 149 3.90 -2.93 -12.33
N ILE A 150 3.52 -1.69 -12.67
CA ILE A 150 4.31 -0.49 -12.37
C ILE A 150 4.39 -0.29 -10.86
N MET A 151 3.26 -0.47 -10.17
CA MET A 151 3.19 -0.42 -8.71
C MET A 151 4.18 -1.37 -8.05
N TYR A 152 4.22 -2.65 -8.46
CA TYR A 152 5.15 -3.63 -7.88
C TYR A 152 6.61 -3.30 -8.18
N VAL A 153 6.95 -2.92 -9.41
CA VAL A 153 8.32 -2.50 -9.77
C VAL A 153 8.78 -1.35 -8.87
N LEU A 154 7.92 -0.35 -8.66
CA LEU A 154 8.22 0.77 -7.78
C LEU A 154 8.32 0.36 -6.31
N ALA A 155 7.41 -0.50 -5.83
CA ALA A 155 7.39 -0.94 -4.44
C ALA A 155 8.63 -1.76 -4.09
N PHE A 156 8.99 -2.76 -4.91
CA PHE A 156 10.24 -3.54 -4.72
C PHE A 156 11.49 -2.67 -4.91
N GLY A 157 11.46 -1.72 -5.85
CA GLY A 157 12.55 -0.76 -5.98
C GLY A 157 12.77 0.04 -4.71
N LEU A 158 11.69 0.60 -4.15
CA LEU A 158 11.75 1.41 -2.95
C LEU A 158 12.19 0.62 -1.71
N THR A 159 11.84 -0.66 -1.56
CA THR A 159 12.29 -1.45 -0.40
C THR A 159 13.81 -1.60 -0.34
N VAL A 160 14.47 -1.67 -1.49
CA VAL A 160 15.92 -1.80 -1.59
C VAL A 160 16.64 -0.47 -1.38
N THR A 161 16.02 0.67 -1.73
CA THR A 161 16.72 1.98 -1.68
C THR A 161 17.34 2.35 -0.32
N PRO A 162 16.74 2.10 0.86
CA PRO A 162 17.37 2.41 2.14
C PRO A 162 18.64 1.59 2.42
N LEU A 163 18.74 0.36 1.88
CA LEU A 163 19.93 -0.47 2.02
C LEU A 163 21.11 0.12 1.24
N LEU A 164 20.83 0.70 0.08
CA LEU A 164 21.84 1.31 -0.78
C LEU A 164 22.43 2.59 -0.18
N LEU A 165 21.78 3.20 0.82
CA LEU A 165 22.32 4.36 1.54
C LEU A 165 23.56 4.02 2.39
N PHE A 166 23.77 2.73 2.68
CA PHE A 166 24.96 2.24 3.40
C PHE A 166 26.11 1.85 2.46
N LEU A 167 25.87 1.83 1.14
CA LEU A 167 26.92 1.61 0.14
C LEU A 167 27.64 2.92 -0.20
N PRO A 168 28.79 2.86 -0.90
CA PRO A 168 29.48 4.06 -1.36
C PRO A 168 28.56 5.01 -2.16
N PHE A 169 28.96 6.28 -2.21
CA PHE A 169 28.16 7.35 -2.79
C PHE A 169 27.56 7.05 -4.17
N GLY A 170 26.27 7.35 -4.35
CA GLY A 170 25.60 7.39 -5.65
C GLY A 170 24.68 6.21 -5.96
N TYR A 171 24.81 5.05 -5.31
CA TYR A 171 23.96 3.88 -5.65
C TYR A 171 22.48 4.10 -5.36
N ALA A 172 22.15 4.64 -4.18
CA ALA A 172 20.77 4.92 -3.80
C ALA A 172 20.15 5.99 -4.71
N GLU A 173 20.93 7.02 -5.04
CA GLU A 173 20.55 8.12 -5.93
C GLU A 173 20.30 7.62 -7.35
N MET A 174 21.16 6.76 -7.88
CA MET A 174 20.97 6.15 -9.20
C MET A 174 19.70 5.30 -9.25
N VAL A 175 19.46 4.47 -8.23
CA VAL A 175 18.24 3.65 -8.17
C VAL A 175 16.99 4.51 -8.06
N ILE A 176 16.95 5.54 -7.21
CA ILE A 176 15.76 6.40 -7.11
C ILE A 176 15.52 7.21 -8.39
N ILE A 177 16.56 7.60 -9.13
CA ILE A 177 16.43 8.23 -10.47
C ILE A 177 15.84 7.25 -11.47
N LEU A 178 16.27 5.98 -11.46
CA LEU A 178 15.70 4.93 -12.31
C LEU A 178 14.23 4.67 -11.97
N LEU A 179 13.88 4.61 -10.68
CA LEU A 179 12.48 4.48 -10.25
C LEU A 179 11.64 5.70 -10.65
N TYR A 180 12.20 6.90 -10.59
CA TYR A 180 11.52 8.10 -11.12
C TYR A 180 11.25 7.98 -12.63
N ALA A 181 12.18 7.41 -13.42
CA ALA A 181 11.93 7.16 -14.84
C ALA A 181 10.75 6.19 -15.04
N VAL A 182 10.64 5.15 -14.22
CA VAL A 182 9.48 4.24 -14.21
C VAL A 182 8.19 4.97 -13.84
N VAL A 183 8.20 5.85 -12.84
CA VAL A 183 7.06 6.71 -12.48
C VAL A 183 6.65 7.59 -13.67
N TRP A 184 7.61 8.22 -14.33
CA TRP A 184 7.34 9.09 -15.48
C TRP A 184 6.69 8.33 -16.65
N LEU A 185 7.23 7.16 -17.00
CA LEU A 185 6.64 6.29 -18.02
C LEU A 185 5.26 5.79 -17.61
N GLY A 186 5.07 5.48 -16.33
CA GLY A 186 3.78 5.08 -15.79
C GLY A 186 2.73 6.17 -15.87
N TYR A 187 3.06 7.40 -15.50
CA TYR A 187 2.14 8.54 -15.65
C TYR A 187 1.80 8.81 -17.12
N ARG A 188 2.76 8.64 -18.03
CA ARG A 188 2.49 8.73 -19.46
C ARG A 188 1.46 7.69 -19.89
N LYS A 189 1.61 6.43 -19.49
CA LYS A 189 0.66 5.35 -19.81
C LYS A 189 -0.73 5.65 -19.24
N ILE A 190 -0.79 5.97 -17.95
CA ILE A 190 -2.02 6.35 -17.26
C ILE A 190 -2.78 7.46 -17.99
N LEU A 191 -2.10 8.53 -18.40
CA LEU A 191 -2.74 9.67 -19.05
C LEU A 191 -3.22 9.37 -20.47
N ILE A 192 -2.60 8.39 -21.16
CA ILE A 192 -3.06 7.89 -22.45
C ILE A 192 -4.35 7.06 -22.26
N ASP A 193 -4.40 6.24 -21.22
CA ASP A 193 -5.51 5.33 -20.94
C ASP A 193 -6.70 6.02 -20.23
N LEU A 194 -6.53 7.26 -19.74
CA LEU A 194 -7.53 8.01 -18.98
C LEU A 194 -8.92 8.08 -19.64
N PRO A 195 -9.08 8.36 -20.96
CA PRO A 195 -10.40 8.42 -21.58
C PRO A 195 -11.13 7.08 -21.58
N VAL A 196 -10.40 5.98 -21.79
CA VAL A 196 -10.97 4.61 -21.79
C VAL A 196 -11.40 4.23 -20.38
N GLN A 197 -10.63 4.64 -19.36
CA GLN A 197 -10.98 4.41 -17.96
C GLN A 197 -12.23 5.20 -17.52
N ALA A 198 -12.54 6.33 -18.16
CA ALA A 198 -13.73 7.12 -17.84
C ALA A 198 -15.03 6.32 -17.96
N GLU A 199 -15.11 5.50 -19.01
CA GLU A 199 -16.29 4.69 -19.30
C GLU A 199 -16.47 3.57 -18.26
N THR A 200 -15.38 3.00 -17.73
CA THR A 200 -15.41 1.92 -16.74
C THR A 200 -15.53 2.42 -15.30
N PHE A 201 -15.07 3.63 -15.00
CA PHE A 201 -15.10 4.18 -13.63
C PHE A 201 -16.51 4.61 -13.16
N THR A 202 -17.41 4.98 -14.07
CA THR A 202 -18.73 5.53 -13.72
C THR A 202 -19.71 4.50 -13.13
N THR A 203 -19.44 3.19 -13.28
CA THR A 203 -20.37 2.11 -12.91
C THR A 203 -20.07 1.40 -11.58
N ASN A 204 -19.65 2.14 -10.56
CA ASN A 204 -19.37 1.73 -9.16
C ASN A 204 -17.89 1.49 -8.84
N PHE A 205 -17.27 2.52 -8.27
CA PHE A 205 -15.96 2.49 -7.61
C PHE A 205 -15.87 1.44 -6.48
N ASN A 206 -16.99 0.98 -5.93
CA ASN A 206 -17.05 0.04 -4.81
C ASN A 206 -16.80 -1.45 -5.18
N TYR A 207 -16.89 -1.83 -6.46
CA TYR A 207 -16.80 -3.25 -6.85
C TYR A 207 -15.70 -3.57 -7.88
N SER A 208 -15.23 -2.58 -8.64
CA SER A 208 -14.33 -2.85 -9.76
C SER A 208 -12.85 -2.91 -9.37
N PHE A 209 -12.47 -2.55 -8.14
CA PHE A 209 -11.06 -2.36 -7.71
C PHE A 209 -10.13 -3.56 -7.99
N ILE A 210 -10.65 -4.80 -8.06
CA ILE A 210 -9.82 -6.02 -8.19
C ILE A 210 -10.39 -7.06 -9.18
N MET A 211 -11.50 -6.78 -9.87
CA MET A 211 -12.01 -7.74 -10.88
C MET A 211 -11.24 -7.58 -12.19
N ASP A 212 -10.71 -8.70 -12.72
CA ASP A 212 -10.15 -8.74 -14.08
C ASP A 212 -11.23 -8.34 -15.10
N ALA A 213 -10.84 -7.63 -16.16
CA ALA A 213 -11.76 -7.15 -17.21
C ALA A 213 -12.61 -8.27 -17.83
N GLU A 214 -12.08 -9.49 -17.89
CA GLU A 214 -12.82 -10.67 -18.35
C GLU A 214 -13.92 -11.09 -17.36
N THR A 215 -13.64 -10.95 -16.07
CA THR A 215 -14.60 -11.18 -14.99
C THR A 215 -15.71 -10.14 -15.08
N GLU A 216 -15.34 -8.86 -15.26
CA GLU A 216 -16.28 -7.77 -15.49
C GLU A 216 -17.14 -7.99 -16.75
N ALA A 217 -16.56 -8.46 -17.86
CA ALA A 217 -17.31 -8.80 -19.08
C ALA A 217 -18.30 -9.96 -18.88
N ARG A 218 -17.89 -11.04 -18.19
CA ARG A 218 -18.81 -12.14 -17.85
C ARG A 218 -19.94 -11.71 -16.93
N TYR A 219 -19.71 -10.68 -16.13
CA TYR A 219 -20.65 -10.15 -15.14
C TYR A 219 -21.46 -8.94 -15.62
N THR A 220 -21.08 -8.30 -16.71
CA THR A 220 -21.84 -7.22 -17.36
C THR A 220 -22.90 -7.76 -18.33
N ASN A 221 -22.91 -9.07 -18.58
CA ASN A 221 -24.09 -9.76 -19.10
C ASN A 221 -25.23 -9.63 -18.08
N LYS A 222 -25.96 -8.52 -18.18
CA LYS A 222 -27.26 -8.34 -17.54
C LYS A 222 -28.10 -9.52 -17.97
N LEU A 223 -28.56 -10.31 -16.99
CA LEU A 223 -29.53 -11.39 -17.24
C LEU A 223 -30.88 -10.80 -17.67
N GLY A 224 -31.04 -9.49 -17.50
CA GLY A 224 -32.22 -8.74 -17.84
C GLY A 224 -33.18 -8.76 -16.66
N THR A 225 -34.01 -7.72 -16.56
CA THR A 225 -35.11 -7.70 -15.59
C THR A 225 -36.13 -8.78 -15.95
N PRO A 226 -36.59 -9.64 -15.01
CA PRO A 226 -36.39 -9.58 -13.56
C PRO A 226 -35.23 -10.44 -13.01
N PHE A 227 -34.53 -11.20 -13.86
CA PHE A 227 -33.51 -12.17 -13.45
C PHE A 227 -32.24 -11.55 -12.85
N ASP A 228 -32.02 -10.24 -13.06
CA ASP A 228 -30.95 -9.50 -12.38
C ASP A 228 -31.06 -9.58 -10.84
N GLN A 229 -32.25 -9.86 -10.27
CA GLN A 229 -32.43 -10.07 -8.83
C GLN A 229 -31.95 -11.44 -8.33
N LEU A 230 -31.84 -12.43 -9.22
CA LEU A 230 -31.31 -13.76 -8.89
C LEU A 230 -29.78 -13.79 -8.96
N ARG A 231 -29.15 -12.68 -9.36
CA ARG A 231 -27.70 -12.56 -9.43
C ARG A 231 -27.13 -12.66 -8.02
N PRO A 232 -26.14 -13.55 -7.79
CA PRO A 232 -25.42 -13.56 -6.53
C PRO A 232 -24.78 -12.20 -6.31
N ASP A 233 -25.00 -11.59 -5.14
CA ASP A 233 -24.20 -10.46 -4.70
C ASP A 233 -22.74 -10.92 -4.68
N LEU A 234 -21.96 -10.40 -5.62
CA LEU A 234 -20.55 -10.75 -5.69
C LEU A 234 -19.89 -10.18 -4.44
N PRO A 235 -19.12 -10.98 -3.67
CA PRO A 235 -18.32 -10.43 -2.61
C PRO A 235 -17.36 -9.44 -3.26
N PRO A 236 -17.25 -8.23 -2.70
CA PRO A 236 -16.66 -7.11 -3.42
C PRO A 236 -15.14 -7.21 -3.68
N TRP A 237 -14.48 -8.31 -3.30
CA TRP A 237 -13.02 -8.40 -3.28
C TRP A 237 -12.55 -9.83 -3.57
N GLN A 238 -11.97 -10.05 -4.75
CA GLN A 238 -11.18 -11.24 -5.04
C GLN A 238 -9.83 -10.79 -5.58
N LEU A 239 -8.76 -11.14 -4.88
CA LEU A 239 -7.41 -10.84 -5.30
C LEU A 239 -6.92 -11.95 -6.23
N PRO A 240 -6.56 -11.65 -7.51
CA PRO A 240 -5.92 -12.64 -8.37
C PRO A 240 -4.70 -13.27 -7.67
N ARG A 241 -4.52 -14.58 -7.82
CA ARG A 241 -3.49 -15.34 -7.08
C ARG A 241 -2.08 -14.77 -7.24
N TRP A 242 -1.76 -14.26 -8.43
CA TRP A 242 -0.45 -13.67 -8.71
C TRP A 242 -0.20 -12.41 -7.87
N HIS A 243 -1.23 -11.59 -7.59
CA HIS A 243 -1.10 -10.47 -6.66
C HIS A 243 -0.83 -10.96 -5.24
N GLY A 244 -1.49 -12.04 -4.82
CA GLY A 244 -1.22 -12.69 -3.54
C GLY A 244 0.27 -13.01 -3.40
N VAL A 245 0.86 -13.66 -4.41
CA VAL A 245 2.31 -13.95 -4.45
C VAL A 245 3.14 -12.67 -4.38
N MET A 246 2.83 -11.66 -5.19
CA MET A 246 3.60 -10.41 -5.23
C MET A 246 3.51 -9.63 -3.92
N PHE A 247 2.35 -9.59 -3.27
CA PHE A 247 2.20 -8.97 -1.94
C PHE A 247 2.96 -9.73 -0.87
N SER A 248 2.92 -11.07 -0.87
CA SER A 248 3.72 -11.87 0.06
C SER A 248 5.21 -11.63 -0.09
N LEU A 249 5.71 -11.58 -1.33
CA LEU A 249 7.09 -11.22 -1.62
C LEU A 249 7.44 -9.80 -1.18
N LEU A 250 6.53 -8.84 -1.41
CA LEU A 250 6.74 -7.45 -0.99
C LEU A 250 6.80 -7.31 0.53
N ILE A 251 5.92 -7.99 1.27
CA ILE A 251 5.95 -8.04 2.74
C ILE A 251 7.30 -8.58 3.24
N GLY A 252 7.77 -9.69 2.66
CA GLY A 252 9.08 -10.24 3.00
C GLY A 252 10.23 -9.29 2.66
N SER A 253 10.17 -8.63 1.51
CA SER A 253 11.18 -7.64 1.09
C SER A 253 11.23 -6.44 2.04
N ILE A 254 10.08 -5.91 2.46
CA ILE A 254 10.00 -4.83 3.46
C ILE A 254 10.61 -5.29 4.78
N TYR A 255 10.21 -6.47 5.27
CA TYR A 255 10.69 -7.02 6.54
C TYR A 255 12.21 -7.21 6.54
N TYR A 256 12.73 -7.88 5.51
CA TYR A 256 14.17 -8.11 5.36
C TYR A 256 14.95 -6.80 5.24
N SER A 257 14.49 -5.88 4.40
CA SER A 257 15.16 -4.58 4.23
C SER A 257 15.16 -3.79 5.53
N GLY A 258 14.08 -3.82 6.32
CA GLY A 258 14.04 -3.21 7.64
C GLY A 258 15.06 -3.80 8.61
N LEU A 259 15.16 -5.13 8.68
CA LEU A 259 16.17 -5.82 9.50
C LEU A 259 17.60 -5.47 9.07
N SER A 260 17.86 -5.47 7.76
CA SER A 260 19.18 -5.15 7.22
C SER A 260 19.57 -3.70 7.44
N VAL A 261 18.66 -2.73 7.26
CA VAL A 261 18.90 -1.31 7.59
C VAL A 261 19.28 -1.15 9.05
N PHE A 262 18.55 -1.80 9.96
CA PHE A 262 18.85 -1.71 11.39
C PHE A 262 20.21 -2.34 11.72
N SER A 263 20.51 -3.50 11.14
CA SER A 263 21.79 -4.17 11.35
C SER A 263 22.98 -3.39 10.80
N LEU A 264 22.81 -2.71 9.66
CA LEU A 264 23.85 -1.84 9.09
C LEU A 264 24.01 -0.57 9.93
N ALA A 265 22.92 0.01 10.42
CA ALA A 265 22.94 1.19 11.27
C ALA A 265 23.57 0.94 12.65
N SER A 266 23.43 -0.27 13.21
CA SER A 266 24.03 -0.61 14.50
C SER A 266 25.54 -0.84 14.42
N GLY A 267 26.06 -1.20 13.24
CA GLY A 267 27.48 -1.56 13.04
C GLY A 267 27.93 -2.83 13.77
N GLN A 268 27.01 -3.54 14.44
CA GLN A 268 27.32 -4.71 15.26
C GLN A 268 26.99 -5.99 14.49
N PRO A 269 27.94 -6.94 14.37
CA PRO A 269 27.67 -8.22 13.74
C PRO A 269 26.63 -9.01 14.55
N GLY A 270 25.73 -9.72 13.86
CA GLY A 270 24.70 -10.57 14.49
C GLY A 270 23.40 -9.86 14.89
N VAL A 271 23.35 -8.53 14.91
CA VAL A 271 22.14 -7.77 15.30
C VAL A 271 20.93 -8.11 14.43
N MET A 272 21.14 -8.37 13.14
CA MET A 272 20.07 -8.80 12.22
C MET A 272 19.38 -10.09 12.71
N ASP A 273 20.17 -11.10 13.07
CA ASP A 273 19.67 -12.39 13.53
C ASP A 273 19.03 -12.27 14.91
N ASP A 274 19.62 -11.48 15.82
CA ASP A 274 19.06 -11.23 17.15
C ASP A 274 17.69 -10.51 17.09
N LEU A 275 17.56 -9.52 16.21
CA LEU A 275 16.28 -8.83 15.98
C LEU A 275 15.25 -9.76 15.35
N ALA A 276 15.64 -10.52 14.33
CA ALA A 276 14.76 -11.49 13.70
C ALA A 276 14.27 -12.53 14.73
N PHE A 277 15.18 -13.04 15.56
CA PHE A 277 14.88 -13.99 16.64
C PHE A 277 13.89 -13.42 17.64
N ARG A 278 14.08 -12.15 18.06
CA ARG A 278 13.20 -11.46 19.00
C ARG A 278 11.81 -11.17 18.41
N ASN A 279 11.74 -10.82 17.13
CA ASN A 279 10.50 -10.44 16.46
C ASN A 279 9.68 -11.64 15.95
N TYR A 280 10.32 -12.81 15.79
CA TYR A 280 9.70 -14.01 15.22
C TYR A 280 8.38 -14.43 15.92
N PRO A 281 8.29 -14.49 17.26
CA PRO A 281 7.03 -14.85 17.93
C PRO A 281 5.89 -13.86 17.66
N MET A 282 6.19 -12.55 17.63
CA MET A 282 5.22 -11.50 17.33
C MET A 282 4.73 -11.62 15.89
N MET A 283 5.63 -11.89 14.94
CA MET A 283 5.31 -12.13 13.54
C MET A 283 4.37 -13.34 13.37
N CYS A 284 4.68 -14.47 14.02
CA CYS A 284 3.81 -15.65 14.02
C CYS A 284 2.42 -15.32 14.59
N MET A 285 2.36 -14.60 15.72
CA MET A 285 1.09 -14.17 16.31
C MET A 285 0.26 -13.32 15.35
N MET A 286 0.88 -12.37 14.64
CA MET A 286 0.18 -11.54 13.65
C MET A 286 -0.39 -12.37 12.50
N ILE A 287 0.35 -13.38 12.01
CA ILE A 287 -0.12 -14.31 10.98
C ILE A 287 -1.33 -15.11 11.49
N PHE A 288 -1.31 -15.61 12.73
CA PHE A 288 -2.44 -16.32 13.31
C PHE A 288 -3.66 -15.41 13.53
N VAL A 289 -3.46 -14.16 13.92
CA VAL A 289 -4.55 -13.17 14.03
C VAL A 289 -5.16 -12.89 12.66
N ALA A 290 -4.33 -12.66 11.64
CA ALA A 290 -4.80 -12.44 10.27
C ALA A 290 -5.59 -13.66 9.75
N PHE A 291 -5.10 -14.86 10.01
CA PHE A 291 -5.80 -16.10 9.68
C PHE A 291 -7.11 -16.28 10.47
N GLY A 292 -7.13 -15.92 11.76
CA GLY A 292 -8.33 -15.95 12.59
C GLY A 292 -9.41 -15.00 12.08
N MET A 293 -9.04 -13.78 11.71
CA MET A 293 -9.93 -12.81 11.08
C MET A 293 -10.51 -13.34 9.76
N TYR A 294 -9.65 -13.96 8.95
CA TYR A 294 -10.05 -14.62 7.72
C TYR A 294 -11.08 -15.75 7.96
N LEU A 295 -10.83 -16.62 8.95
CA LEU A 295 -11.76 -17.69 9.28
C LEU A 295 -13.11 -17.16 9.78
N ILE A 296 -13.11 -16.12 10.61
CA ILE A 296 -14.33 -15.48 11.10
C ILE A 296 -15.15 -14.96 9.92
N ASP A 297 -14.51 -14.29 8.96
CA ASP A 297 -15.22 -13.74 7.80
C ASP A 297 -15.81 -14.84 6.91
N MET A 298 -15.04 -15.89 6.63
CA MET A 298 -15.50 -17.04 5.83
C MET A 298 -16.66 -17.81 6.50
N THR A 299 -16.59 -18.02 7.82
CA THR A 299 -17.53 -18.89 8.55
C THR A 299 -18.74 -18.15 9.14
N ARG A 300 -18.77 -16.80 9.11
CA ARG A 300 -19.81 -15.97 9.74
C ARG A 300 -21.25 -16.40 9.41
N ASN A 301 -21.50 -16.87 8.19
CA ASN A 301 -22.82 -17.29 7.72
C ASN A 301 -22.91 -18.77 7.30
N HIS A 302 -21.81 -19.52 7.41
CA HIS A 302 -21.68 -20.87 6.88
C HIS A 302 -21.09 -21.78 7.94
N LEU A 303 -21.94 -22.57 8.59
CA LEU A 303 -21.54 -23.51 9.63
C LEU A 303 -21.17 -24.87 9.03
N PRO A 304 -20.27 -25.63 9.67
CA PRO A 304 -19.92 -26.97 9.20
C PRO A 304 -21.15 -27.89 9.25
N PRO A 305 -21.30 -28.81 8.28
CA PRO A 305 -22.46 -29.69 8.22
C PRO A 305 -22.48 -30.73 9.36
N LEU A 306 -21.31 -31.02 9.92
CA LEU A 306 -21.11 -31.90 11.07
C LEU A 306 -20.29 -31.16 12.13
N SER A 307 -20.71 -31.24 13.39
CA SER A 307 -19.89 -30.81 14.52
C SER A 307 -18.60 -31.64 14.59
N LEU A 308 -17.58 -31.14 15.30
CA LEU A 308 -16.32 -31.88 15.51
C LEU A 308 -16.58 -33.29 16.07
N MET A 309 -17.47 -33.41 17.07
CA MET A 309 -17.87 -34.71 17.62
C MET A 309 -18.58 -35.59 16.58
N GLY A 310 -19.42 -35.00 15.72
CA GLY A 310 -20.06 -35.71 14.61
C GLY A 310 -19.05 -36.24 13.60
N ARG A 311 -17.98 -35.49 13.31
CA ARG A 311 -16.87 -35.94 12.44
C ARG A 311 -16.12 -37.13 13.03
N VAL A 312 -15.78 -37.08 14.32
CA VAL A 312 -15.11 -38.20 15.02
C VAL A 312 -15.99 -39.44 15.03
N ARG A 313 -17.27 -39.32 15.42
CA ARG A 313 -18.20 -40.46 15.51
C ARG A 313 -18.50 -41.09 14.16
N SER A 314 -18.55 -40.31 13.09
CA SER A 314 -18.79 -40.80 11.72
C SER A 314 -17.54 -41.32 11.01
N GLY A 315 -16.36 -41.18 11.62
CA GLY A 315 -15.08 -41.48 10.98
C GLY A 315 -14.72 -40.55 9.81
N ARG A 316 -15.49 -39.48 9.59
CA ARG A 316 -15.29 -38.49 8.52
C ARG A 316 -14.64 -37.23 9.08
N LEU A 317 -13.34 -37.32 9.41
CA LEU A 317 -12.57 -36.19 9.94
C LEU A 317 -12.50 -35.03 8.95
N LEU A 318 -12.34 -35.34 7.66
CA LEU A 318 -12.29 -34.39 6.57
C LEU A 318 -13.59 -34.42 5.76
N ILE A 319 -14.18 -33.25 5.56
CA ILE A 319 -15.35 -33.03 4.70
C ILE A 319 -14.83 -32.37 3.43
N PRO A 320 -14.83 -33.09 2.29
CA PRO A 320 -14.46 -32.51 1.00
C PRO A 320 -15.23 -31.21 0.73
N SER A 321 -14.56 -30.27 0.07
CA SER A 321 -15.07 -28.92 -0.24
C SER A 321 -15.21 -27.97 0.97
N TYR A 322 -15.83 -28.39 2.08
CA TYR A 322 -15.96 -27.51 3.26
C TYR A 322 -14.60 -27.21 3.89
N ASP A 323 -13.77 -28.23 4.12
CA ASP A 323 -12.50 -28.06 4.84
C ASP A 323 -11.40 -27.34 4.04
N ARG A 324 -11.66 -26.99 2.78
CA ARG A 324 -10.76 -26.16 1.98
C ARG A 324 -10.50 -24.79 2.63
N VAL A 325 -11.44 -24.27 3.42
CA VAL A 325 -11.25 -23.01 4.16
C VAL A 325 -10.06 -23.07 5.13
N TYR A 326 -9.70 -24.27 5.61
CA TYR A 326 -8.60 -24.49 6.56
C TYR A 326 -7.27 -24.81 5.88
N SER A 327 -7.18 -24.92 4.55
CA SER A 327 -5.90 -25.21 3.88
C SER A 327 -4.79 -24.18 4.16
N PRO A 328 -5.07 -22.86 4.30
CA PRO A 328 -4.04 -21.91 4.70
C PRO A 328 -3.48 -22.22 6.10
N ALA A 329 -4.33 -22.66 7.04
CA ALA A 329 -3.91 -23.01 8.40
C ALA A 329 -2.88 -24.14 8.41
N LEU A 330 -3.16 -25.20 7.65
CA LEU A 330 -2.25 -26.33 7.54
C LEU A 330 -0.92 -25.90 6.94
N GLY A 331 -0.94 -25.09 5.86
CA GLY A 331 0.28 -24.52 5.28
C GLY A 331 1.08 -23.68 6.26
N ILE A 332 0.41 -22.76 6.98
CA ILE A 332 1.03 -21.90 8.00
C ILE A 332 1.63 -22.74 9.12
N LEU A 333 0.88 -23.70 9.66
CA LEU A 333 1.35 -24.58 10.74
C LEU A 333 2.58 -25.39 10.29
N THR A 334 2.56 -25.97 9.09
CA THR A 334 3.71 -26.70 8.55
C THR A 334 4.93 -25.80 8.44
N VAL A 335 4.79 -24.60 7.88
CA VAL A 335 5.90 -23.66 7.69
C VAL A 335 6.46 -23.18 9.03
N VAL A 336 5.59 -22.82 9.98
CA VAL A 336 6.00 -22.40 11.33
C VAL A 336 6.66 -23.53 12.11
N SER A 337 6.15 -24.77 12.00
CA SER A 337 6.77 -25.93 12.66
C SER A 337 8.17 -26.21 12.12
N LEU A 338 8.36 -26.21 10.79
CA LEU A 338 9.67 -26.42 10.18
C LEU A 338 10.68 -25.34 10.57
N THR A 339 10.23 -24.10 10.71
CA THR A 339 11.09 -22.97 11.07
C THR A 339 11.30 -22.83 12.59
N SER A 340 10.44 -23.43 13.41
CA SER A 340 10.59 -23.45 14.87
C SER A 340 11.80 -24.25 15.35
N GLU A 341 12.19 -25.31 14.63
CA GLU A 341 13.41 -26.07 14.93
C GLU A 341 14.66 -25.21 14.74
N GLN A 342 14.71 -24.43 13.66
CA GLN A 342 15.79 -23.46 13.40
C GLN A 342 15.82 -22.35 14.44
N TRP A 343 14.65 -21.91 14.91
CA TRP A 343 14.53 -20.93 15.99
C TRP A 343 15.11 -21.48 17.30
N TRP A 344 14.76 -22.71 17.68
CA TRP A 344 15.26 -23.33 18.91
C TRP A 344 16.77 -23.51 18.93
N ASN A 345 17.35 -23.88 17.78
CA ASN A 345 18.77 -24.14 17.65
C ASN A 345 19.62 -22.90 17.33
N ARG A 346 19.00 -21.70 17.23
CA ARG A 346 19.65 -20.46 16.74
C ARG A 346 20.47 -20.73 15.48
N GLY A 347 19.82 -21.33 14.48
CA GLY A 347 20.48 -21.69 13.22
C GLY A 347 21.16 -20.48 12.57
N PRO A 348 22.30 -20.68 11.87
CA PRO A 348 22.95 -19.61 11.13
C PRO A 348 21.98 -19.04 10.08
N SER A 349 22.01 -17.72 9.86
CA SER A 349 21.12 -17.02 8.91
C SER A 349 19.64 -17.04 9.29
N PHE A 350 19.31 -17.01 10.59
CA PHE A 350 17.94 -17.00 11.09
C PHE A 350 17.09 -15.86 10.49
N ALA A 351 17.67 -14.70 10.22
CA ALA A 351 16.98 -13.58 9.58
C ALA A 351 16.47 -13.90 8.17
N VAL A 352 17.24 -14.67 7.39
CA VAL A 352 16.81 -15.12 6.04
C VAL A 352 15.69 -16.14 6.17
N THR A 353 15.88 -17.16 7.03
CA THR A 353 14.89 -18.24 7.23
C THR A 353 13.56 -17.70 7.76
N SER A 354 13.58 -16.77 8.72
CA SER A 354 12.37 -16.13 9.24
C SER A 354 11.67 -15.24 8.20
N THR A 355 12.42 -14.55 7.34
CA THR A 355 11.85 -13.81 6.21
C THR A 355 11.15 -14.75 5.22
N VAL A 356 11.80 -15.85 4.84
CA VAL A 356 11.20 -16.86 3.95
C VAL A 356 9.94 -17.45 4.59
N CYS A 357 9.98 -17.75 5.89
CA CYS A 357 8.82 -18.19 6.66
C CYS A 357 7.65 -17.21 6.54
N LEU A 358 7.91 -15.91 6.73
CA LEU A 358 6.90 -14.84 6.59
C LEU A 358 6.30 -14.81 5.18
N VAL A 359 7.14 -14.85 4.14
CA VAL A 359 6.70 -14.86 2.74
C VAL A 359 5.79 -16.05 2.46
N VAL A 360 6.21 -17.25 2.86
CA VAL A 360 5.43 -18.47 2.59
C VAL A 360 4.13 -18.48 3.41
N CYS A 361 4.15 -18.06 4.67
CA CYS A 361 2.92 -17.94 5.47
C CYS A 361 1.93 -16.92 4.88
N ALA A 362 2.42 -15.74 4.48
CA ALA A 362 1.60 -14.74 3.80
C ALA A 362 1.06 -15.28 2.47
N MET A 363 1.87 -16.05 1.73
CA MET A 363 1.46 -16.67 0.48
C MET A 363 0.38 -17.73 0.73
N CYS A 364 0.50 -18.54 1.80
CA CYS A 364 -0.53 -19.48 2.18
C CYS A 364 -1.86 -18.78 2.47
N LEU A 365 -1.81 -17.65 3.15
CA LEU A 365 -2.98 -16.85 3.47
C LEU A 365 -3.59 -16.17 2.24
N LEU A 366 -2.78 -15.62 1.33
CA LEU A 366 -3.28 -14.84 0.20
C LEU A 366 -3.59 -15.67 -1.05
N VAL A 367 -2.91 -16.80 -1.26
CA VAL A 367 -2.99 -17.61 -2.49
C VAL A 367 -3.83 -18.87 -2.30
N PHE A 368 -3.70 -19.55 -1.16
CA PHE A 368 -4.45 -20.78 -0.89
C PHE A 368 -5.79 -20.55 -0.21
N THR A 369 -6.13 -19.30 0.07
CA THR A 369 -7.48 -18.95 0.49
C THR A 369 -8.45 -19.25 -0.65
N PRO A 370 -9.43 -20.16 -0.47
CA PRO A 370 -10.44 -20.38 -1.46
C PRO A 370 -11.24 -19.10 -1.68
N ASN A 371 -11.69 -18.91 -2.91
CA ASN A 371 -12.62 -17.84 -3.22
C ASN A 371 -13.91 -18.03 -2.41
N LEU A 372 -14.34 -17.00 -1.67
CA LEU A 372 -15.54 -17.06 -0.84
C LEU A 372 -16.76 -17.56 -1.64
N VAL A 373 -16.92 -17.10 -2.88
CA VAL A 373 -18.03 -17.48 -3.77
C VAL A 373 -17.95 -18.95 -4.13
N GLU A 374 -16.79 -19.36 -4.63
CA GLU A 374 -16.54 -20.73 -5.06
C GLU A 374 -16.73 -21.70 -3.89
N TRP A 375 -16.20 -21.33 -2.71
CA TRP A 375 -16.36 -22.11 -1.50
C TRP A 375 -17.82 -22.17 -1.04
N GLN A 376 -18.56 -21.07 -1.06
CA GLN A 376 -19.99 -21.06 -0.71
C GLN A 376 -20.82 -21.95 -1.63
N PHE A 377 -20.57 -21.94 -2.94
CA PHE A 377 -21.32 -22.76 -3.89
C PHE A 377 -20.90 -24.24 -3.91
N THR A 378 -19.64 -24.54 -3.62
CA THR A 378 -19.13 -25.92 -3.68
C THR A 378 -19.13 -26.62 -2.33
N SER A 379 -19.21 -25.89 -1.22
CA SER A 379 -19.20 -26.48 0.10
C SER A 379 -20.57 -27.02 0.48
N SER A 380 -20.60 -28.22 1.05
CA SER A 380 -21.77 -28.76 1.73
C SER A 380 -21.94 -28.06 3.09
N CYS A 381 -22.15 -26.75 3.10
CA CYS A 381 -22.36 -25.97 4.32
C CYS A 381 -23.83 -25.95 4.73
N ARG A 382 -24.09 -25.81 6.03
CA ARG A 382 -25.43 -25.45 6.51
C ARG A 382 -25.54 -23.93 6.44
N ILE A 383 -26.53 -23.45 5.70
CA ILE A 383 -26.88 -22.03 5.70
C ILE A 383 -27.30 -21.67 7.13
N GLY A 384 -26.56 -20.78 7.79
CA GLY A 384 -26.89 -20.37 9.15
C GLY A 384 -28.28 -19.71 9.20
N MET A 385 -29.04 -19.94 10.27
CA MET A 385 -30.37 -19.34 10.46
C MET A 385 -30.39 -17.81 10.28
N GLY A 386 -29.26 -17.13 10.48
CA GLY A 386 -29.14 -15.69 10.25
C GLY A 386 -29.29 -15.26 8.78
N ALA A 387 -28.91 -16.09 7.81
CA ALA A 387 -29.08 -15.78 6.38
C ALA A 387 -30.54 -15.98 5.95
N LEU A 388 -31.17 -17.07 6.40
CA LEU A 388 -32.61 -17.29 6.21
C LEU A 388 -33.44 -16.20 6.89
N GLY A 389 -33.05 -15.75 8.08
CA GLY A 389 -33.70 -14.65 8.79
C GLY A 389 -33.60 -13.31 8.09
N ARG A 390 -32.48 -13.02 7.40
CA ARG A 390 -32.35 -11.79 6.59
C ARG A 390 -33.14 -11.86 5.30
N GLN A 391 -33.16 -13.01 4.62
CA GLN A 391 -33.99 -13.20 3.42
C GLN A 391 -35.48 -13.10 3.77
N SER A 392 -35.92 -13.73 4.86
CA SER A 392 -37.32 -13.63 5.29
C SER A 392 -37.68 -12.20 5.73
N ALA A 393 -36.78 -11.49 6.43
CA ALA A 393 -36.99 -10.09 6.79
C ALA A 393 -37.05 -9.17 5.55
N PHE A 394 -36.20 -9.42 4.56
CA PHE A 394 -36.19 -8.66 3.31
C PHE A 394 -37.44 -8.93 2.46
N GLN A 395 -37.85 -10.20 2.34
CA GLN A 395 -39.11 -10.58 1.70
C GLN A 395 -40.31 -9.96 2.41
N ALA A 396 -40.33 -9.95 3.75
CA ALA A 396 -41.38 -9.29 4.54
C ALA A 396 -41.40 -7.76 4.32
N GLN A 397 -40.25 -7.12 4.14
CA GLN A 397 -40.17 -5.69 3.80
C GLN A 397 -40.64 -5.40 2.37
N GLN A 398 -40.27 -6.23 1.39
CA GLN A 398 -40.76 -6.11 0.02
C GLN A 398 -42.27 -6.31 -0.06
N GLN A 399 -42.79 -7.29 0.66
CA GLN A 399 -44.24 -7.55 0.72
C GLN A 399 -44.98 -6.35 1.31
N LYS A 400 -44.50 -5.77 2.43
CA LYS A 400 -45.06 -4.52 2.98
C LYS A 400 -45.03 -3.35 1.99
N LYS A 401 -43.95 -3.21 1.20
CA LYS A 401 -43.87 -2.15 0.17
C LYS A 401 -44.88 -2.38 -0.95
N ASN A 402 -45.02 -3.62 -1.41
CA ASN A 402 -46.01 -3.96 -2.44
C ASN A 402 -47.44 -3.70 -1.93
N ASP A 403 -47.74 -4.08 -0.69
CA ASP A 403 -49.05 -3.82 -0.07
C ASP A 403 -49.36 -2.31 0.02
N GLN A 404 -48.37 -1.48 0.35
CA GLN A 404 -48.51 -0.02 0.38
C GLN A 404 -48.73 0.59 -1.02
N GLN A 405 -48.08 0.04 -2.05
CA GLN A 405 -48.29 0.48 -3.44
C GLN A 405 -49.68 0.07 -3.96
N LEU A 406 -50.15 -1.13 -3.61
CA LEU A 406 -51.51 -1.59 -3.90
C LEU A 406 -52.57 -0.71 -3.20
N ALA A 407 -52.35 -0.37 -1.92
CA ALA A 407 -53.28 0.48 -1.16
C ALA A 407 -53.33 1.94 -1.64
N SER A 408 -52.32 2.42 -2.37
CA SER A 408 -52.27 3.79 -2.90
C SER A 408 -52.73 3.92 -4.35
N SER A 409 -53.07 2.81 -5.01
CA SER A 409 -53.50 2.77 -6.42
C SER A 409 -55.00 2.49 -6.63
N GLY A 410 -55.76 2.25 -5.57
CA GLY A 410 -57.23 2.19 -5.56
C GLY A 410 -57.82 3.37 -4.80
#